data_AF-A0A926M3X1-F1
#
_entry.id   AF-A0A926M3X1-F1
#
_cell.length_a   1.000
_cell.length_b   1.000
_cell.length_c   1.000
_cell.angle_alpha   90.00
_cell.angle_beta   90.00
_cell.angle_gamma   90.00
#
_symmetry.space_group_name_H-M   'P 1'
#
loop_
_entity.id
_entity.type
_entity.pdbx_description
1 polymer ?
#
loop_
_entity_poly.entity_id
_entity_poly.type
_entity_poly.pdbx_seq_one_letter_code
_entity_poly.pdbx_strand_id
1 'polypeptide(L)' 'MKILKTFDNAKLIIVELEVNMGDKKRSAPTLCASIDDKIIPLSSAHDGRPILMNLDNALQQ' A
#
# COMPACT_ATOMS: atom_id res chain seq x y z
N MET A 1 8.94 -5.49 -22.91
CA MET A 1 7.97 -5.83 -21.84
C MET A 1 6.87 -6.68 -22.47
N LYS A 2 6.45 -7.77 -21.82
CA LYS A 2 5.36 -8.64 -22.29
C LYS A 2 4.41 -8.92 -21.12
N ILE A 3 3.11 -8.74 -21.34
CA ILE A 3 2.07 -9.03 -20.35
C ILE A 3 1.77 -10.54 -20.39
N LEU A 4 1.77 -11.20 -19.23
CA LEU A 4 1.51 -12.63 -19.10
C LEU A 4 0.12 -12.94 -18.53
N LYS A 5 -0.38 -12.08 -17.63
CA LYS A 5 -1.64 -12.26 -16.92
C LYS A 5 -2.16 -10.90 -16.42
N THR A 6 -3.47 -10.73 -16.41
CA THR A 6 -4.18 -9.63 -15.73
C THR A 6 -4.92 -10.18 -14.49
N PHE A 7 -5.15 -9.32 -13.51
CA PHE A 7 -5.93 -9.64 -12.31
C PHE A 7 -7.22 -8.81 -12.35
N ASP A 8 -8.33 -9.46 -12.68
CA ASP A 8 -9.59 -8.76 -13.00
C ASP A 8 -10.35 -8.32 -11.74
N ASN A 9 -9.98 -8.87 -10.58
CA ASN A 9 -10.54 -8.54 -9.27
C ASN A 9 -9.61 -7.70 -8.41
N ALA A 10 -8.49 -7.20 -8.96
CA ALA A 10 -7.56 -6.37 -8.22
C ALA A 10 -8.12 -4.95 -8.04
N LYS A 11 -8.16 -4.48 -6.79
CA LYS A 11 -8.52 -3.09 -6.45
C LYS A 11 -7.36 -2.40 -5.75
N LEU A 12 -7.01 -1.19 -6.18
CA LEU A 12 -6.11 -0.33 -5.43
C LEU A 12 -6.90 0.36 -4.32
N ILE A 13 -6.39 0.27 -3.08
CA ILE A 13 -7.01 0.84 -1.89
C ILE A 13 -5.95 1.50 -1.02
N ILE A 14 -6.37 2.45 -0.17
CA ILE A 14 -5.56 2.99 0.91
C ILE A 14 -6.06 2.39 2.22
N VAL A 15 -5.14 1.86 3.04
CA VAL A 15 -5.46 1.31 4.36
C VAL A 15 -4.57 1.96 5.42
N GLU A 16 -5.09 2.16 6.62
CA GLU A 16 -4.27 2.48 7.78
C GLU A 16 -3.54 1.19 8.21
N LEU A 17 -2.23 1.10 7.96
CA LEU A 17 -1.44 -0.09 8.24
C LEU A 17 -0.60 0.12 9.50
N GLU A 18 -0.90 -0.60 10.57
CA GLU A 18 -0.04 -0.66 11.77
C GLU A 18 1.11 -1.65 11.55
N VAL A 19 2.34 -1.20 11.83
CA VAL A 19 3.54 -2.02 11.86
C VAL A 19 4.24 -1.91 13.20
N ASN A 20 4.81 -3.03 13.67
CA ASN A 20 5.65 -3.07 14.85
C ASN A 20 7.08 -2.71 14.47
N MET A 21 7.62 -1.64 15.05
CA MET A 21 9.04 -1.28 14.98
C MET A 21 9.67 -1.46 16.36
N GLY A 22 10.00 -2.72 16.70
CA GLY A 22 10.44 -3.09 18.05
C GLY A 22 9.32 -2.86 19.06
N ASP A 23 9.57 -2.03 20.08
CA ASP A 23 8.60 -1.71 21.14
C ASP A 23 7.60 -0.60 20.75
N LYS A 24 7.74 -0.01 19.55
CA LYS A 24 6.86 1.07 19.08
C LYS A 24 5.95 0.59 17.96
N LYS A 25 4.65 0.86 18.11
CA LYS A 25 3.67 0.74 17.04
C LYS A 25 3.65 2.03 16.23
N ARG A 26 3.67 1.93 14.91
CA ARG A 26 3.44 3.06 14.01
C ARG A 26 2.40 2.64 13.00
N SER A 27 1.46 3.52 12.72
CA SER A 27 0.53 3.33 11.61
C SER A 27 0.71 4.44 10.59
N ALA A 28 0.49 4.11 9.32
CA ALA A 28 0.39 5.12 8.27
C ALA A 28 -0.60 4.67 7.18
N PRO A 29 -1.28 5.63 6.51
CA PRO A 29 -2.03 5.35 5.31
C PRO A 29 -1.11 4.76 4.23
N THR A 30 -1.40 3.56 3.78
CA THR A 30 -0.53 2.77 2.90
C THR A 30 -1.30 2.32 1.67
N LEU A 31 -0.68 2.45 0.49
CA LEU A 31 -1.23 1.97 -0.76
C LEU A 31 -1.12 0.44 -0.86
N CYS A 32 -2.25 -0.21 -1.04
CA CYS A 32 -2.37 -1.67 -1.10
C CYS A 32 -3.17 -2.11 -2.32
N ALA A 33 -2.93 -3.36 -2.77
CA ALA A 33 -3.82 -4.07 -3.67
C ALA A 33 -4.71 -5.04 -2.87
N SER A 34 -6.00 -5.03 -3.14
CA SER A 34 -6.96 -6.02 -2.66
C SER A 34 -7.25 -7.03 -3.77
N ILE A 35 -6.95 -8.31 -3.53
CA ILE A 35 -7.11 -9.43 -4.49
C ILE A 35 -7.52 -10.68 -3.70
N ASP A 36 -8.58 -11.37 -4.11
CA ASP A 36 -9.02 -12.65 -3.49
C ASP A 36 -9.03 -12.61 -1.95
N ASP A 37 -9.69 -11.59 -1.37
CA ASP A 37 -9.79 -11.35 0.08
C ASP A 37 -8.47 -11.07 0.82
N LYS A 38 -7.38 -10.85 0.09
CA LYS A 38 -6.08 -10.43 0.65
C LYS A 38 -5.86 -8.96 0.42
N ILE A 39 -5.22 -8.31 1.40
CA ILE A 39 -4.68 -6.95 1.28
C ILE A 39 -3.17 -7.05 1.23
N ILE A 40 -2.58 -6.57 0.13
CA ILE A 40 -1.14 -6.66 -0.14
C ILE A 40 -0.57 -5.24 -0.22
N PRO A 41 0.27 -4.82 0.74
CA PRO A 41 0.97 -3.54 0.67
C PRO A 41 1.85 -3.48 -0.58
N LEU A 42 1.71 -2.40 -1.35
CA LEU A 42 2.63 -2.14 -2.45
C LEU A 42 3.87 -1.46 -1.89
N SER A 43 5.03 -1.83 -2.42
CA SER A 43 6.32 -1.32 -1.97
C SER A 43 7.11 -0.68 -3.11
N SER A 44 8.03 0.20 -2.77
CA SER A 44 9.00 0.69 -3.74
C SER A 44 9.87 -0.49 -4.23
N ALA A 45 10.14 -0.52 -5.54
CA ALA A 45 10.93 -1.59 -6.14
C ALA A 45 12.40 -1.62 -5.66
N HIS A 46 12.89 -0.52 -5.09
CA HIS A 46 14.31 -0.35 -4.75
C HIS A 46 14.64 -0.67 -3.29
N ASP A 47 13.76 -0.35 -2.35
CA ASP A 47 14.02 -0.51 -0.91
C ASP A 47 13.03 -1.43 -0.18
N GLY A 48 12.00 -1.93 -0.88
CA GLY A 48 10.98 -2.80 -0.32
C GLY A 48 10.08 -2.12 0.71
N ARG A 49 10.18 -0.80 0.90
CA ARG A 49 9.35 -0.08 1.87
C ARG A 49 7.94 0.12 1.31
N PRO A 50 6.89 0.04 2.16
CA PRO A 50 5.53 0.33 1.74
C PRO A 50 5.40 1.74 1.16
N ILE A 51 4.54 1.88 0.14
CA ILE A 51 4.19 3.17 -0.44
C ILE A 51 3.18 3.85 0.48
N LEU A 52 3.64 4.83 1.24
CA LEU A 52 2.83 5.58 2.19
C LEU A 52 2.17 6.79 1.52
N MET A 53 0.92 7.07 1.85
CA MET A 53 0.25 8.32 1.51
C MET A 53 0.53 9.35 2.61
N ASN A 54 1.05 10.51 2.20
CA ASN A 54 1.23 11.64 3.10
C ASN A 54 0.02 12.58 3.01
N LEU A 55 -0.79 12.61 4.08
CA LEU A 55 -1.98 13.47 4.16
C LEU A 55 -1.62 14.96 4.22
N ASP A 56 -0.40 15.31 4.66
CA ASP A 56 0.06 16.71 4.68
C ASP A 56 0.19 17.31 3.27
N ASN A 57 0.26 16.45 2.25
CA ASN A 57 0.31 16.88 0.85
C ASN A 57 -1.09 17.09 0.24
N ALA A 58 -2.17 16.95 1.03
CA ALA A 58 -3.54 17.12 0.52
C ALA A 58 -3.77 18.56 0.03
N LEU A 59 -4.33 18.69 -1.17
CA LEU A 59 -4.80 19.97 -1.71
C LEU A 59 -6.30 20.11 -1.37
N GLN A 60 -6.71 21.28 -0.87
CA GLN A 60 -8.12 21.58 -0.64
C GLN A 60 -8.82 21.89 -1.98
N GLN A 61 -10.06 21.42 -2.14
CA GLN A 61 -10.94 21.76 -3.26
C GLN A 61 -11.93 22.84 -2.85
#